data_AF-A0A6N3D5Z7-F1
#
_entry.id   AF-A0A6N3D5Z7-F1
#
_cell.length_a   1.000
_cell.length_b   1.000
_cell.length_c   1.000
_cell.angle_alpha   90.00
_cell.angle_beta   90.00
_cell.angle_gamma   90.00
#
_symmetry.space_group_name_H-M   'P 1'
#
loop_
_entity.id
_entity.type
_entity.pdbx_description
1 polymer ?
#
loop_
_entity_poly.entity_id
_entity_poly.type
_entity_poly.pdbx_seq_one_letter_code
_entity_poly.pdbx_strand_id
1 'polypeptide(L)'
;MAHVSNQAQLAAALCRQEPSIQITADFPLTSQLNILYDVAIESLAPYSLHTLSKDPGYDGFLFRIFGGGALRLANITLDGRSEDHDPASVLARSLICVTDGSLCLDTQSVLKNNRSYSDGGGVRICGGTCCTNRFEMNGSARITGCSTRANGGGAAVSLSSPDDCISISDQAVIDHNSALNGGGLSFTSEIPCLGGTLAVMEQARITDNVSHFTGGGISFSGYRPGDSAPSLLVLDGSVVLSGNTAVHGGAVFFYGANCGDRMIVTDGVTIAANTAAGTGGGICCLAPTAGADLLITESAVSGNTAGTGGGIYLLTNFGGAVTFLESRLSDNTAQSGESGSGGGLWFKNTAADLPAVITLNGTEISHNTASSRGGGIAASGQSRLTFLSGSVHDNRSSRYGGGVWLRDRSVFAMNGGEILNNHAVYGGGFYNDPGAALLITGGTVSRNSSDAGGGIYNAEQSSVTLSSTGDFGGEGTNTAALYAPGIYNSGELRAENTRVITNGVYLSSRNSIVRIVGPLAAGSRIQIDGSGYVSPNDAGIPIVIAEAAPPYRQLTETDRESFLKPPSGFDGWEIRLSGDLTQVLLAPPGPGAGE
;
A
#
# COMPACT_ATOMS: atom_id res chain seq x y z
N MET A 1 -9.32 -25.73 -42.44
CA MET A 1 -8.13 -24.87 -42.24
C MET A 1 -7.95 -24.09 -43.51
N ALA A 2 -8.27 -22.80 -43.47
CA ALA A 2 -8.23 -21.92 -44.64
C ALA A 2 -6.97 -21.07 -44.62
N HIS A 3 -6.31 -20.91 -45.76
CA HIS A 3 -5.18 -19.98 -45.90
C HIS A 3 -5.67 -18.68 -46.54
N VAL A 4 -5.32 -17.53 -45.96
CA VAL A 4 -5.82 -16.22 -46.39
C VAL A 4 -4.67 -15.20 -46.47
N SER A 5 -4.70 -14.40 -47.53
CA SER A 5 -3.67 -13.40 -47.86
C SER A 5 -4.25 -11.99 -48.06
N ASN A 6 -5.56 -11.83 -47.89
CA ASN A 6 -6.26 -10.54 -47.97
C ASN A 6 -7.60 -10.60 -47.22
N GLN A 7 -8.19 -9.42 -46.96
CA GLN A 7 -9.45 -9.27 -46.23
C GLN A 7 -10.61 -10.05 -46.85
N ALA A 8 -10.73 -10.08 -48.19
CA ALA A 8 -11.84 -10.77 -48.85
C ALA A 8 -11.79 -12.29 -48.60
N GLN A 9 -10.60 -12.88 -48.62
CA GLN A 9 -10.40 -14.29 -48.29
C GLN A 9 -10.69 -14.58 -46.81
N LEU A 10 -10.26 -13.69 -45.91
CA LEU A 10 -10.55 -13.79 -44.48
C LEU A 10 -12.06 -13.72 -44.21
N ALA A 11 -12.75 -12.72 -44.77
CA ALA A 11 -14.21 -12.60 -44.66
C ALA A 11 -14.93 -13.84 -45.21
N ALA A 12 -14.50 -14.37 -46.35
CA ALA A 12 -15.09 -15.57 -46.94
C ALA A 12 -14.86 -16.83 -46.07
N ALA A 13 -13.70 -16.96 -45.42
CA ALA A 13 -13.42 -18.05 -44.50
C ALA A 13 -14.30 -17.97 -43.23
N LEU A 14 -14.47 -16.76 -42.68
CA LEU A 14 -15.38 -16.51 -41.55
C LEU A 14 -16.85 -16.80 -41.93
N CYS A 15 -17.30 -16.41 -43.12
CA CYS A 15 -18.65 -16.74 -43.61
C CYS A 15 -18.89 -18.25 -43.77
N ARG A 16 -17.84 -19.02 -44.09
CA ARG A 16 -17.89 -20.49 -44.15
C ARG A 16 -17.76 -21.15 -42.77
N GLN A 17 -17.59 -20.37 -41.71
CA GLN A 17 -17.37 -20.84 -40.35
C GLN A 17 -16.16 -21.78 -40.23
N GLU A 18 -15.06 -21.47 -40.93
CA GLU A 18 -13.82 -22.23 -40.80
C GLU A 18 -13.29 -22.12 -39.36
N PRO A 19 -13.06 -23.23 -38.64
CA PRO A 19 -12.65 -23.19 -37.23
C PRO A 19 -11.18 -22.78 -37.05
N SER A 20 -10.38 -22.81 -38.12
CA SER A 20 -8.96 -22.47 -38.11
C SER A 20 -8.60 -21.77 -39.42
N ILE A 21 -8.03 -20.57 -39.30
CA ILE A 21 -7.65 -19.69 -40.40
C ILE A 21 -6.19 -19.29 -40.24
N GLN A 22 -5.39 -19.48 -41.28
CA GLN A 22 -3.98 -19.14 -41.32
C GLN A 22 -3.73 -17.94 -42.23
N ILE A 23 -3.14 -16.88 -41.68
CA ILE A 23 -2.71 -15.69 -42.40
C ILE A 23 -1.38 -16.00 -43.10
N THR A 24 -1.26 -15.65 -44.39
CA THR A 24 -0.06 -15.92 -45.21
C THR A 24 0.60 -14.66 -45.78
N ALA A 25 0.03 -13.48 -45.53
CA ALA A 25 0.58 -12.20 -45.93
C ALA A 25 0.05 -11.08 -45.02
N ASP A 26 0.76 -9.97 -44.96
CA ASP A 26 0.28 -8.75 -44.30
C ASP A 26 -0.75 -8.06 -45.18
N PHE A 27 -1.85 -7.59 -44.58
CA PHE A 27 -2.85 -6.82 -45.33
C PHE A 27 -3.66 -5.88 -44.42
N PRO A 28 -4.15 -4.74 -44.96
CA PRO A 28 -5.03 -3.86 -44.24
C PRO A 28 -6.46 -4.40 -44.19
N LEU A 29 -7.19 -3.97 -43.15
CA LEU A 29 -8.61 -4.18 -42.96
C LEU A 29 -9.33 -2.83 -43.11
N THR A 30 -10.25 -2.78 -44.06
CA THR A 30 -11.07 -1.61 -44.44
C THR A 30 -12.48 -1.65 -43.84
N SER A 31 -12.84 -2.76 -43.18
CA SER A 31 -14.14 -2.94 -42.53
C SER A 31 -14.07 -3.92 -41.38
N GLN A 32 -15.10 -3.89 -40.53
CA GLN A 32 -15.22 -4.75 -39.36
C GLN A 32 -15.47 -6.20 -39.78
N LEU A 33 -14.85 -7.15 -39.06
CA LEU A 33 -15.12 -8.59 -39.18
C LEU A 33 -15.85 -9.09 -37.93
N ASN A 34 -16.96 -9.80 -38.14
CA ASN A 34 -17.81 -10.29 -37.06
C ASN A 34 -17.49 -11.76 -36.73
N ILE A 35 -17.35 -12.07 -35.44
CA ILE A 35 -17.11 -13.41 -34.92
C ILE A 35 -18.34 -13.85 -34.12
N LEU A 36 -19.03 -14.87 -34.60
CA LEU A 36 -20.25 -15.45 -33.99
C LEU A 36 -20.12 -16.96 -33.71
N TYR A 37 -18.91 -17.51 -33.87
CA TYR A 37 -18.60 -18.92 -33.67
C TYR A 37 -17.15 -19.04 -33.21
N ASP A 38 -16.74 -20.24 -32.82
CA ASP A 38 -15.38 -20.52 -32.36
C ASP A 38 -14.40 -20.56 -33.53
N VAL A 39 -13.41 -19.66 -33.54
CA VAL A 39 -12.39 -19.59 -34.58
C VAL A 39 -11.02 -19.26 -34.00
N ALA A 40 -10.00 -19.98 -34.50
CA ALA A 40 -8.60 -19.65 -34.30
C ALA A 40 -8.04 -18.96 -35.55
N ILE A 41 -7.40 -17.80 -35.36
CA ILE A 41 -6.68 -17.07 -36.40
C ILE A 41 -5.21 -16.96 -35.99
N GLU A 42 -4.32 -17.49 -36.84
CA GLU A 42 -2.88 -17.49 -36.59
C GLU A 42 -2.10 -17.20 -37.88
N SER A 43 -0.85 -16.78 -37.78
CA SER A 43 0.02 -16.72 -38.96
C SER A 43 0.55 -18.12 -39.31
N LEU A 44 0.69 -18.40 -40.61
CA LEU A 44 1.24 -19.66 -41.09
C LEU A 44 2.69 -19.85 -40.61
N ALA A 45 2.91 -20.90 -39.83
CA ALA A 45 4.22 -21.33 -39.34
C ALA A 45 5.15 -21.78 -40.50
N PRO A 46 6.50 -21.71 -40.35
CA PRO A 46 7.25 -21.50 -39.10
C PRO A 46 7.89 -20.12 -38.90
N TYR A 47 7.85 -19.19 -39.87
CA TYR A 47 8.76 -18.03 -39.84
C TYR A 47 8.14 -16.66 -40.11
N SER A 48 6.87 -16.55 -40.46
CA SER A 48 6.27 -15.25 -40.77
C SER A 48 5.18 -14.89 -39.77
N LEU A 49 5.52 -14.01 -38.82
CA LEU A 49 4.54 -13.26 -38.05
C LEU A 49 3.89 -12.25 -39.01
N HIS A 50 2.59 -12.41 -39.27
CA HIS A 50 1.85 -11.52 -40.14
C HIS A 50 1.08 -10.45 -39.38
N THR A 51 0.91 -9.31 -40.05
CA THR A 51 0.21 -8.13 -39.50
C THR A 51 -1.10 -7.87 -40.24
N LEU A 52 -2.20 -7.83 -39.49
CA LEU A 52 -3.46 -7.25 -39.94
C LEU A 52 -3.53 -5.83 -39.40
N SER A 53 -3.63 -4.84 -40.28
CA SER A 53 -3.60 -3.43 -39.90
C SER A 53 -4.90 -2.70 -40.19
N LYS A 54 -5.22 -1.63 -39.46
CA LYS A 54 -6.26 -0.70 -39.89
C LYS A 54 -5.81 0.03 -41.16
N ASP A 55 -6.70 0.09 -42.15
CA ASP A 55 -6.47 0.91 -43.34
C ASP A 55 -6.59 2.41 -42.99
N PRO A 56 -5.77 3.30 -43.56
CA PRO A 56 -5.90 4.74 -43.35
C PRO A 56 -7.32 5.24 -43.61
N GLY A 57 -7.94 5.87 -42.60
CA GLY A 57 -9.32 6.34 -42.66
C GLY A 57 -10.38 5.32 -42.20
N TYR A 58 -9.99 4.10 -41.84
CA TYR A 58 -10.87 3.12 -41.19
C TYR A 58 -10.77 3.18 -39.65
N ASP A 59 -11.74 3.86 -39.02
CA ASP A 59 -11.72 4.10 -37.58
C ASP A 59 -12.48 3.04 -36.74
N GLY A 60 -13.09 2.03 -37.38
CA GLY A 60 -13.91 1.03 -36.71
C GLY A 60 -13.12 -0.08 -35.99
N PHE A 61 -13.84 -1.07 -35.47
CA PHE A 61 -13.24 -2.27 -34.86
C PHE A 61 -12.68 -3.20 -35.95
N LEU A 62 -11.50 -3.80 -35.75
CA LEU A 62 -11.05 -4.86 -36.65
C LEU A 62 -11.92 -6.11 -36.49
N PHE A 63 -12.12 -6.53 -35.22
CA PHE A 63 -12.95 -7.68 -34.88
C PHE A 63 -14.04 -7.28 -33.88
N ARG A 64 -15.25 -7.78 -34.11
CA ARG A 64 -16.35 -7.72 -33.15
C ARG A 64 -16.83 -9.12 -32.83
N ILE A 65 -16.72 -9.51 -31.57
CA ILE A 65 -17.12 -10.82 -31.06
C ILE A 65 -18.46 -10.66 -30.35
N PHE A 66 -19.45 -11.45 -30.73
CA PHE A 66 -20.76 -11.42 -30.09
C PHE A 66 -21.57 -12.69 -30.33
N GLY A 67 -22.67 -12.85 -29.59
CA GLY A 67 -23.60 -13.97 -29.78
C GLY A 67 -23.01 -15.32 -29.36
N GLY A 68 -22.10 -15.32 -28.39
CA GLY A 68 -21.40 -16.51 -27.90
C GLY A 68 -20.18 -16.91 -28.73
N GLY A 69 -19.77 -16.12 -29.73
CA GLY A 69 -18.57 -16.41 -30.53
C GLY A 69 -17.28 -16.38 -29.71
N ALA A 70 -16.28 -17.13 -30.14
CA ALA A 70 -14.95 -17.15 -29.52
C ALA A 70 -13.86 -16.90 -30.56
N LEU A 71 -12.99 -15.91 -30.31
CA LEU A 71 -11.82 -15.64 -31.12
C LEU A 71 -10.56 -16.00 -30.33
N ARG A 72 -9.76 -16.90 -30.91
CA ARG A 72 -8.41 -17.20 -30.43
C ARG A 72 -7.39 -16.66 -31.41
N LEU A 73 -6.49 -15.80 -30.93
CA LEU A 73 -5.36 -15.29 -31.69
C LEU A 73 -4.08 -15.93 -31.18
N ALA A 74 -3.18 -16.31 -32.10
CA ALA A 74 -1.85 -16.79 -31.79
C ALA A 74 -0.88 -16.40 -32.91
N ASN A 75 0.37 -16.08 -32.58
CA ASN A 75 1.41 -15.75 -33.57
C ASN A 75 0.90 -14.76 -34.65
N ILE A 76 0.35 -13.62 -34.24
CA ILE A 76 -0.25 -12.63 -35.15
C ILE A 76 -0.17 -11.23 -34.56
N THR A 77 0.00 -10.22 -35.41
CA THR A 77 -0.07 -8.81 -35.00
C THR A 77 -1.35 -8.16 -35.52
N LEU A 78 -2.07 -7.48 -34.64
CA LEU A 78 -3.12 -6.53 -34.98
C LEU A 78 -2.58 -5.12 -34.73
N ASP A 79 -2.48 -4.32 -35.78
CA ASP A 79 -1.91 -2.97 -35.73
C ASP A 79 -2.96 -1.90 -36.03
N GLY A 80 -3.19 -1.00 -35.07
CA GLY A 80 -4.13 0.10 -35.24
C GLY A 80 -3.59 1.26 -36.07
N ARG A 81 -2.27 1.31 -36.32
CA ARG A 81 -1.57 2.37 -37.07
C ARG A 81 -2.01 3.78 -36.65
N SER A 82 -2.17 4.02 -35.35
CA SER A 82 -2.77 5.25 -34.80
C SER A 82 -2.14 6.56 -35.29
N GLU A 83 -0.88 6.51 -35.74
CA GLU A 83 -0.13 7.60 -36.38
C GLU A 83 -0.70 8.03 -37.75
N ASP A 84 -1.40 7.13 -38.44
CA ASP A 84 -2.00 7.37 -39.76
C ASP A 84 -3.47 7.81 -39.67
N HIS A 85 -4.03 7.88 -38.46
CA HIS A 85 -5.42 8.24 -38.20
C HIS A 85 -5.54 9.61 -37.53
N ASP A 86 -6.69 10.28 -37.70
CA ASP A 86 -6.94 11.56 -37.07
C ASP A 86 -6.93 11.42 -35.53
N PRO A 87 -6.01 12.08 -34.82
CA PRO A 87 -5.93 12.01 -33.37
C PRO A 87 -7.19 12.52 -32.63
N ALA A 88 -8.04 13.29 -33.31
CA ALA A 88 -9.28 13.86 -32.80
C ALA A 88 -10.55 13.10 -33.21
N SER A 89 -10.44 12.01 -33.99
CA SER A 89 -11.60 11.27 -34.47
C SER A 89 -12.46 10.73 -33.32
N VAL A 90 -13.74 11.12 -33.31
CA VAL A 90 -14.76 10.58 -32.39
C VAL A 90 -15.27 9.21 -32.83
N LEU A 91 -14.92 8.79 -34.05
CA LEU A 91 -15.28 7.51 -34.63
C LEU A 91 -14.25 6.43 -34.32
N ALA A 92 -13.06 6.80 -33.84
CA ALA A 92 -12.00 5.86 -33.46
C ALA A 92 -12.50 4.84 -32.43
N ARG A 93 -12.27 3.56 -32.71
CA ARG A 93 -12.65 2.41 -31.89
C ARG A 93 -11.45 1.52 -31.57
N SER A 94 -11.61 0.65 -30.58
CA SER A 94 -10.66 -0.40 -30.20
C SER A 94 -10.31 -1.33 -31.38
N LEU A 95 -9.24 -2.12 -31.27
CA LEU A 95 -8.97 -3.18 -32.26
C LEU A 95 -10.01 -4.28 -32.18
N ILE A 96 -10.35 -4.71 -30.96
CA ILE A 96 -11.32 -5.78 -30.71
C ILE A 96 -12.40 -5.29 -29.75
N CYS A 97 -13.66 -5.59 -30.08
CA CYS A 97 -14.80 -5.42 -29.19
C CYS A 97 -15.42 -6.79 -28.88
N VAL A 98 -15.62 -7.07 -27.60
CA VAL A 98 -16.30 -8.27 -27.10
C VAL A 98 -17.63 -7.85 -26.48
N THR A 99 -18.72 -8.47 -26.93
CA THR A 99 -20.08 -8.25 -26.43
C THR A 99 -20.81 -9.59 -26.42
N ASP A 100 -20.79 -10.30 -25.29
CA ASP A 100 -21.28 -11.67 -25.15
C ASP A 100 -20.43 -12.69 -25.93
N GLY A 101 -19.17 -12.85 -25.55
CA GLY A 101 -18.28 -13.82 -26.20
C GLY A 101 -16.91 -13.96 -25.54
N SER A 102 -16.02 -14.70 -26.20
CA SER A 102 -14.69 -15.00 -25.67
C SER A 102 -13.57 -14.46 -26.56
N LEU A 103 -12.59 -13.78 -25.97
CA LEU A 103 -11.33 -13.42 -26.61
C LEU A 103 -10.18 -14.09 -25.87
N CYS A 104 -9.38 -14.87 -26.59
CA CYS A 104 -8.15 -15.46 -26.09
C CYS A 104 -6.96 -14.95 -26.93
N LEU A 105 -6.03 -14.27 -26.28
CA LEU A 105 -4.76 -13.85 -26.86
C LEU A 105 -3.67 -14.78 -26.35
N ASP A 106 -3.18 -15.67 -27.21
CA ASP A 106 -2.11 -16.61 -26.88
C ASP A 106 -0.74 -16.08 -27.31
N THR A 107 0.29 -16.91 -27.05
CA THR A 107 1.68 -16.75 -27.47
C THR A 107 1.84 -16.00 -28.78
N GLN A 108 2.64 -14.93 -28.72
CA GLN A 108 2.99 -14.05 -29.84
C GLN A 108 1.79 -13.35 -30.52
N SER A 109 0.65 -13.24 -29.84
CA SER A 109 -0.41 -12.30 -30.22
C SER A 109 -0.04 -10.89 -29.78
N VAL A 110 0.01 -9.94 -30.71
CA VAL A 110 0.35 -8.55 -30.41
C VAL A 110 -0.76 -7.62 -30.88
N LEU A 111 -1.35 -6.85 -29.97
CA LEU A 111 -2.26 -5.76 -30.29
C LEU A 111 -1.51 -4.47 -30.04
N LYS A 112 -1.38 -3.61 -31.05
CA LYS A 112 -0.57 -2.40 -30.90
C LYS A 112 -1.07 -1.17 -31.60
N ASN A 113 -0.56 -0.02 -31.16
CA ASN A 113 -0.64 1.29 -31.82
C ASN A 113 -2.07 1.65 -32.22
N ASN A 114 -3.05 1.47 -31.33
CA ASN A 114 -4.43 1.83 -31.62
C ASN A 114 -4.90 3.00 -30.77
N ARG A 115 -5.77 3.83 -31.34
CA ARG A 115 -6.48 4.87 -30.61
C ARG A 115 -7.97 4.60 -30.65
N SER A 116 -8.62 4.78 -29.50
CA SER A 116 -10.07 4.76 -29.36
C SER A 116 -10.57 6.06 -28.75
N TYR A 117 -11.74 6.53 -29.19
CA TYR A 117 -12.41 7.67 -28.57
C TYR A 117 -13.11 7.28 -27.25
N SER A 118 -13.59 6.03 -27.17
CA SER A 118 -14.29 5.44 -26.01
C SER A 118 -13.41 4.41 -25.30
N ASP A 119 -13.94 3.71 -24.29
CA ASP A 119 -13.17 2.72 -23.53
C ASP A 119 -12.54 1.64 -24.42
N GLY A 120 -11.36 1.19 -23.99
CA GLY A 120 -10.56 0.16 -24.63
C GLY A 120 -9.73 0.73 -25.77
N GLY A 121 -8.45 1.01 -25.56
CA GLY A 121 -7.55 1.36 -26.66
C GLY A 121 -7.27 0.13 -27.53
N GLY A 122 -6.80 -0.97 -26.95
CA GLY A 122 -6.63 -2.25 -27.66
C GLY A 122 -7.91 -3.08 -27.68
N VAL A 123 -8.44 -3.40 -26.51
CA VAL A 123 -9.61 -4.28 -26.33
C VAL A 123 -10.69 -3.58 -25.53
N ARG A 124 -11.94 -3.68 -25.99
CA ARG A 124 -13.13 -3.29 -25.24
C ARG A 124 -13.97 -4.52 -24.95
N ILE A 125 -14.23 -4.79 -23.68
CA ILE A 125 -15.20 -5.79 -23.23
C ILE A 125 -16.35 -5.03 -22.58
N CYS A 126 -17.57 -5.23 -23.10
CA CYS A 126 -18.77 -4.59 -22.57
C CYS A 126 -19.97 -5.52 -22.63
N GLY A 127 -20.97 -5.21 -21.83
CA GLY A 127 -22.11 -6.09 -21.65
C GLY A 127 -22.99 -6.30 -22.87
N GLY A 128 -23.53 -7.51 -22.96
CA GLY A 128 -24.76 -7.81 -23.68
C GLY A 128 -25.68 -8.66 -22.81
N THR A 129 -26.56 -9.44 -23.41
CA THR A 129 -27.68 -10.12 -22.73
C THR A 129 -27.72 -11.62 -22.95
N CYS A 130 -26.84 -12.21 -23.75
CA CYS A 130 -26.98 -13.60 -24.18
C CYS A 130 -25.93 -14.58 -23.62
N CYS A 131 -24.70 -14.13 -23.33
CA CYS A 131 -23.61 -15.00 -22.89
C CYS A 131 -22.64 -14.24 -21.96
N THR A 132 -21.77 -14.98 -21.26
CA THR A 132 -20.69 -14.41 -20.44
C THR A 132 -19.55 -13.93 -21.31
N ASN A 133 -18.86 -12.89 -20.86
CA ASN A 133 -17.64 -12.39 -21.47
C ASN A 133 -16.42 -13.09 -20.86
N ARG A 134 -15.52 -13.59 -21.72
CA ARG A 134 -14.22 -14.12 -21.31
C ARG A 134 -13.12 -13.35 -22.02
N PHE A 135 -12.14 -12.86 -21.26
CA PHE A 135 -10.93 -12.26 -21.81
C PHE A 135 -9.70 -12.88 -21.15
N GLU A 136 -8.89 -13.55 -21.97
CA GLU A 136 -7.66 -14.20 -21.52
C GLU A 136 -6.46 -13.69 -22.32
N MET A 137 -5.42 -13.27 -21.60
CA MET A 137 -4.10 -13.06 -22.18
C MET A 137 -3.11 -14.05 -21.58
N ASN A 138 -2.59 -14.93 -22.42
CA ASN A 138 -1.73 -16.05 -22.05
C ASN A 138 -0.44 -16.05 -22.89
N GLY A 139 0.47 -16.97 -22.57
CA GLY A 139 1.76 -17.11 -23.23
C GLY A 139 2.54 -15.79 -23.22
N SER A 140 3.05 -15.40 -24.39
CA SER A 140 3.75 -14.12 -24.61
C SER A 140 2.89 -13.04 -25.28
N ALA A 141 1.57 -13.09 -25.10
CA ALA A 141 0.67 -12.08 -25.66
C ALA A 141 1.00 -10.67 -25.16
N ARG A 142 0.80 -9.65 -26.01
CA ARG A 142 1.13 -8.26 -25.67
C ARG A 142 0.11 -7.26 -26.18
N ILE A 143 -0.30 -6.32 -25.32
CA ILE A 143 -1.05 -5.11 -25.71
C ILE A 143 -0.17 -3.89 -25.45
N THR A 144 0.17 -3.14 -26.51
CA THR A 144 1.14 -2.05 -26.39
C THR A 144 0.85 -0.81 -27.22
N GLY A 145 1.23 0.38 -26.74
CA GLY A 145 1.07 1.62 -27.50
C GLY A 145 -0.39 1.99 -27.82
N CYS A 146 -1.35 1.43 -27.07
CA CYS A 146 -2.77 1.71 -27.28
C CYS A 146 -3.24 2.86 -26.38
N SER A 147 -4.17 3.68 -26.88
CA SER A 147 -4.62 4.88 -26.19
C SER A 147 -6.14 5.11 -26.25
N THR A 148 -6.69 5.70 -25.19
CA THR A 148 -8.09 6.15 -25.14
C THR A 148 -8.24 7.43 -24.32
N ARG A 149 -9.34 8.16 -24.55
CA ARG A 149 -9.75 9.32 -23.72
C ARG A 149 -10.59 8.93 -22.50
N ALA A 150 -10.99 7.67 -22.40
CA ALA A 150 -11.85 7.16 -21.34
C ALA A 150 -11.08 6.10 -20.53
N ASN A 151 -11.60 4.88 -20.46
CA ASN A 151 -11.05 3.85 -19.57
C ASN A 151 -10.26 2.79 -20.36
N GLY A 152 -9.17 2.26 -19.79
CA GLY A 152 -8.48 1.07 -20.29
C GLY A 152 -7.70 1.30 -21.58
N GLY A 153 -6.47 1.82 -21.48
CA GLY A 153 -5.63 2.09 -22.66
C GLY A 153 -5.25 0.81 -23.39
N GLY A 154 -4.83 -0.22 -22.64
CA GLY A 154 -4.67 -1.57 -23.17
C GLY A 154 -6.02 -2.26 -23.34
N ALA A 155 -6.71 -2.53 -22.22
CA ALA A 155 -8.04 -3.10 -22.24
C ALA A 155 -8.99 -2.45 -21.22
N ALA A 156 -10.26 -2.32 -21.61
CA ALA A 156 -11.33 -1.88 -20.74
C ALA A 156 -12.35 -3.00 -20.56
N VAL A 157 -12.65 -3.31 -19.31
CA VAL A 157 -13.61 -4.32 -18.90
C VAL A 157 -14.76 -3.63 -18.19
N SER A 158 -15.94 -3.74 -18.78
CA SER A 158 -17.22 -3.41 -18.16
C SER A 158 -17.99 -4.70 -17.94
N LEU A 159 -18.07 -5.16 -16.68
CA LEU A 159 -18.77 -6.39 -16.33
C LEU A 159 -20.26 -6.30 -16.64
N SER A 160 -20.80 -7.45 -17.04
CA SER A 160 -22.19 -7.66 -17.43
C SER A 160 -22.80 -8.95 -16.88
N SER A 161 -21.97 -9.87 -16.40
CA SER A 161 -22.38 -11.11 -15.74
C SER A 161 -21.43 -11.39 -14.57
N PRO A 162 -21.89 -12.04 -13.47
CA PRO A 162 -20.97 -12.45 -12.39
C PRO A 162 -20.00 -13.54 -12.86
N ASP A 163 -20.34 -14.20 -13.96
CA ASP A 163 -19.55 -15.25 -14.59
C ASP A 163 -18.56 -14.70 -15.64
N ASP A 164 -18.48 -13.37 -15.81
CA ASP A 164 -17.47 -12.76 -16.67
C ASP A 164 -16.07 -13.05 -16.08
N CYS A 165 -15.19 -13.61 -16.90
CA CYS A 165 -13.86 -14.06 -16.48
C CYS A 165 -12.77 -13.27 -17.21
N ILE A 166 -11.94 -12.55 -16.45
CA ILE A 166 -10.83 -11.78 -16.99
C ILE A 166 -9.53 -12.23 -16.32
N SER A 167 -8.64 -12.83 -17.10
CA SER A 167 -7.35 -13.33 -16.64
C SER A 167 -6.19 -12.87 -17.53
N ILE A 168 -5.09 -12.50 -16.90
CA ILE A 168 -3.81 -12.19 -17.54
C ILE A 168 -2.76 -13.06 -16.85
N SER A 169 -2.08 -13.95 -17.57
CA SER A 169 -1.16 -14.92 -16.98
C SER A 169 0.06 -15.19 -17.86
N ASP A 170 0.81 -16.26 -17.56
CA ASP A 170 2.07 -16.63 -18.19
C ASP A 170 3.08 -15.48 -18.23
N GLN A 171 3.48 -15.04 -19.43
CA GLN A 171 4.41 -13.94 -19.70
C GLN A 171 3.69 -12.77 -20.39
N ALA A 172 2.37 -12.67 -20.26
CA ALA A 172 1.60 -11.67 -20.95
C ALA A 172 2.01 -10.25 -20.52
N VAL A 173 2.04 -9.32 -21.48
CA VAL A 173 2.52 -7.95 -21.26
C VAL A 173 1.46 -6.92 -21.65
N ILE A 174 1.18 -5.97 -20.77
CA ILE A 174 0.38 -4.78 -21.06
C ILE A 174 1.25 -3.57 -20.75
N ASP A 175 1.74 -2.90 -21.80
CA ASP A 175 2.74 -1.86 -21.62
C ASP A 175 2.62 -0.65 -22.55
N HIS A 176 3.12 0.51 -22.11
CA HIS A 176 3.12 1.73 -22.92
C HIS A 176 1.72 2.17 -23.41
N ASN A 177 0.66 1.82 -22.66
CA ASN A 177 -0.70 2.22 -22.99
C ASN A 177 -1.11 3.47 -22.21
N SER A 178 -2.10 4.21 -22.72
CA SER A 178 -2.55 5.46 -22.10
C SER A 178 -4.07 5.63 -22.04
N ALA A 179 -4.58 6.11 -20.91
CA ALA A 179 -6.01 6.35 -20.69
C ALA A 179 -6.27 7.50 -19.71
N LEU A 180 -7.55 7.89 -19.56
CA LEU A 180 -7.96 8.72 -18.43
C LEU A 180 -7.92 7.90 -17.13
N ASN A 181 -8.42 6.67 -17.15
CA ASN A 181 -8.36 5.72 -16.04
C ASN A 181 -7.89 4.35 -16.54
N GLY A 182 -7.00 3.69 -15.81
CA GLY A 182 -6.51 2.37 -16.19
C GLY A 182 -5.65 2.44 -17.45
N GLY A 183 -4.44 3.00 -17.35
CA GLY A 183 -3.54 3.14 -18.50
C GLY A 183 -3.33 1.79 -19.19
N GLY A 184 -3.03 0.74 -18.42
CA GLY A 184 -3.03 -0.63 -18.90
C GLY A 184 -4.45 -1.23 -18.95
N LEU A 185 -5.04 -1.41 -17.77
CA LEU A 185 -6.33 -2.08 -17.58
C LEU A 185 -7.30 -1.20 -16.78
N SER A 186 -8.55 -1.14 -17.24
CA SER A 186 -9.66 -0.66 -16.42
C SER A 186 -10.66 -1.78 -16.20
N PHE A 187 -11.08 -1.95 -14.96
CA PHE A 187 -12.10 -2.93 -14.55
C PHE A 187 -13.21 -2.23 -13.78
N THR A 188 -14.41 -2.27 -14.33
CA THR A 188 -15.60 -1.67 -13.74
C THR A 188 -16.81 -2.59 -13.88
N SER A 189 -17.82 -2.38 -13.03
CA SER A 189 -19.13 -3.04 -13.15
C SER A 189 -20.17 -2.08 -13.71
N GLU A 190 -20.84 -2.46 -14.81
CA GLU A 190 -21.91 -1.66 -15.41
C GLU A 190 -23.31 -2.00 -14.88
N ILE A 191 -23.43 -3.03 -14.04
CA ILE A 191 -24.71 -3.51 -13.53
C ILE A 191 -24.71 -3.35 -12.00
N PRO A 192 -25.71 -2.66 -11.41
CA PRO A 192 -25.88 -2.65 -9.96
C PRO A 192 -25.98 -4.08 -9.43
N CYS A 193 -25.42 -4.33 -8.26
CA CYS A 193 -25.39 -5.65 -7.63
C CYS A 193 -24.44 -6.69 -8.22
N LEU A 194 -23.65 -6.33 -9.24
CA LEU A 194 -22.71 -7.23 -9.90
C LEU A 194 -21.28 -7.02 -9.42
N GLY A 195 -20.71 -8.06 -8.79
CA GLY A 195 -19.29 -8.18 -8.49
C GLY A 195 -18.61 -9.13 -9.48
N GLY A 196 -17.31 -8.99 -9.67
CA GLY A 196 -16.53 -9.87 -10.53
C GLY A 196 -15.06 -9.92 -10.11
N THR A 197 -14.31 -10.78 -10.79
CA THR A 197 -12.89 -11.01 -10.50
C THR A 197 -12.01 -10.58 -11.66
N LEU A 198 -10.96 -9.83 -11.36
CA LEU A 198 -9.81 -9.63 -12.24
C LEU A 198 -8.63 -10.39 -11.65
N ALA A 199 -8.07 -11.34 -12.42
CA ALA A 199 -6.87 -12.08 -12.03
C ALA A 199 -5.69 -11.71 -12.93
N VAL A 200 -4.59 -11.28 -12.32
CA VAL A 200 -3.28 -11.11 -12.98
C VAL A 200 -2.31 -12.04 -12.26
N MET A 201 -1.75 -13.00 -12.97
CA MET A 201 -1.09 -14.15 -12.36
C MET A 201 0.27 -14.46 -12.99
N GLU A 202 1.01 -15.36 -12.34
CA GLU A 202 2.24 -15.97 -12.84
C GLU A 202 3.34 -14.93 -13.09
N GLN A 203 3.82 -14.72 -14.32
CA GLN A 203 4.88 -13.74 -14.63
C GLN A 203 4.36 -12.61 -15.53
N ALA A 204 3.06 -12.34 -15.47
CA ALA A 204 2.46 -11.25 -16.23
C ALA A 204 3.06 -9.89 -15.85
N ARG A 205 3.12 -8.97 -16.81
CA ARG A 205 3.76 -7.67 -16.67
C ARG A 205 2.83 -6.55 -17.10
N ILE A 206 2.58 -5.59 -16.21
CA ILE A 206 1.84 -4.37 -16.50
C ILE A 206 2.78 -3.20 -16.28
N THR A 207 3.42 -2.72 -17.34
CA THR A 207 4.54 -1.77 -17.20
C THR A 207 4.42 -0.52 -18.04
N ASP A 208 4.96 0.59 -17.56
CA ASP A 208 5.13 1.81 -18.35
C ASP A 208 3.81 2.38 -18.92
N ASN A 209 2.68 2.09 -18.26
CA ASN A 209 1.39 2.62 -18.66
C ASN A 209 1.10 3.97 -17.98
N VAL A 210 0.34 4.82 -18.66
CA VAL A 210 0.05 6.18 -18.22
C VAL A 210 -1.45 6.39 -18.08
N SER A 211 -1.89 6.67 -16.87
CA SER A 211 -3.23 7.17 -16.57
C SER A 211 -3.18 8.67 -16.27
N HIS A 212 -4.15 9.43 -16.77
CA HIS A 212 -4.27 10.85 -16.44
C HIS A 212 -5.06 11.10 -15.15
N PHE A 213 -5.60 10.05 -14.53
CA PHE A 213 -6.34 10.16 -13.27
C PHE A 213 -6.06 8.96 -12.35
N THR A 214 -6.73 7.82 -12.54
CA THR A 214 -6.59 6.66 -11.64
C THR A 214 -5.94 5.46 -12.31
N GLY A 215 -5.07 4.75 -11.59
CA GLY A 215 -4.57 3.44 -11.98
C GLY A 215 -3.72 3.48 -13.24
N GLY A 216 -2.42 3.78 -13.12
CA GLY A 216 -1.52 3.80 -14.28
C GLY A 216 -1.46 2.41 -14.92
N GLY A 217 -1.21 1.38 -14.11
CA GLY A 217 -1.34 -0.02 -14.52
C GLY A 217 -2.79 -0.48 -14.55
N ILE A 218 -3.42 -0.56 -13.38
CA ILE A 218 -4.78 -1.08 -13.18
C ILE A 218 -5.64 -0.03 -12.46
N SER A 219 -6.78 0.30 -13.03
CA SER A 219 -7.87 1.00 -12.33
C SER A 219 -9.00 0.02 -12.07
N PHE A 220 -9.21 -0.33 -10.81
CA PHE A 220 -10.21 -1.30 -10.36
C PHE A 220 -11.29 -0.60 -9.53
N SER A 221 -12.55 -0.69 -9.96
CA SER A 221 -13.68 -0.11 -9.23
C SER A 221 -14.94 -0.97 -9.33
N GLY A 222 -15.44 -1.44 -8.18
CA GLY A 222 -16.75 -2.08 -8.07
C GLY A 222 -17.91 -1.08 -7.92
N TYR A 223 -17.68 0.23 -8.08
CA TYR A 223 -18.65 1.25 -7.64
C TYR A 223 -19.94 1.29 -8.45
N ARG A 224 -21.05 0.86 -7.83
CA ARG A 224 -22.40 1.40 -8.06
C ARG A 224 -23.24 1.37 -6.76
N PRO A 225 -24.11 2.37 -6.51
CA PRO A 225 -24.97 2.41 -5.31
C PRO A 225 -25.92 1.20 -5.20
N GLY A 226 -26.10 0.68 -3.97
CA GLY A 226 -26.95 -0.47 -3.66
C GLY A 226 -26.11 -1.68 -3.23
N ASP A 227 -26.60 -2.47 -2.27
CA ASP A 227 -25.91 -3.63 -1.68
C ASP A 227 -25.43 -4.64 -2.74
N SER A 228 -24.23 -4.42 -3.28
CA SER A 228 -23.72 -5.18 -4.42
C SER A 228 -22.87 -6.36 -4.00
N ALA A 229 -22.82 -7.38 -4.86
CA ALA A 229 -21.90 -8.49 -4.67
C ALA A 229 -20.43 -8.00 -4.70
N PRO A 230 -19.55 -8.61 -3.89
CA PRO A 230 -18.16 -8.17 -3.77
C PRO A 230 -17.37 -8.41 -5.06
N SER A 231 -16.46 -7.49 -5.37
CA SER A 231 -15.48 -7.61 -6.45
C SER A 231 -14.11 -7.98 -5.89
N LEU A 232 -13.33 -8.74 -6.67
CA LEU A 232 -12.02 -9.24 -6.26
C LEU A 232 -10.94 -8.89 -7.28
N LEU A 233 -9.87 -8.25 -6.82
CA LEU A 233 -8.62 -8.12 -7.57
C LEU A 233 -7.61 -9.12 -7.02
N VAL A 234 -7.11 -10.02 -7.86
CA VAL A 234 -6.05 -10.97 -7.53
C VAL A 234 -4.80 -10.63 -8.34
N LEU A 235 -3.71 -10.37 -7.63
CA LEU A 235 -2.35 -10.32 -8.16
C LEU A 235 -1.58 -11.48 -7.52
N ASP A 236 -1.13 -12.44 -8.31
CA ASP A 236 -0.57 -13.69 -7.77
C ASP A 236 0.65 -14.19 -8.56
N GLY A 237 1.66 -14.68 -7.88
CA GLY A 237 2.91 -15.12 -8.50
C GLY A 237 3.91 -13.98 -8.73
N SER A 238 4.89 -14.21 -9.60
CA SER A 238 5.93 -13.24 -9.96
C SER A 238 5.47 -12.10 -10.88
N VAL A 239 4.25 -11.61 -10.71
CA VAL A 239 3.68 -10.50 -11.50
C VAL A 239 4.46 -9.22 -11.23
N VAL A 240 4.71 -8.44 -12.29
CA VAL A 240 5.41 -7.15 -12.18
C VAL A 240 4.52 -6.00 -12.63
N LEU A 241 4.28 -5.06 -11.72
CA LEU A 241 3.66 -3.77 -12.02
C LEU A 241 4.70 -2.67 -11.84
N SER A 242 5.26 -2.15 -12.92
CA SER A 242 6.36 -1.18 -12.82
C SER A 242 6.37 -0.04 -13.82
N GLY A 243 6.93 1.11 -13.44
CA GLY A 243 7.06 2.27 -14.34
C GLY A 243 5.73 2.95 -14.68
N ASN A 244 4.62 2.53 -14.06
CA ASN A 244 3.31 3.08 -14.37
C ASN A 244 3.12 4.45 -13.70
N THR A 245 2.39 5.35 -14.36
CA THR A 245 2.17 6.72 -13.91
C THR A 245 0.69 7.06 -13.82
N ALA A 246 0.26 7.72 -12.74
CA ALA A 246 -1.12 8.19 -12.54
C ALA A 246 -1.19 9.48 -11.68
N VAL A 247 -2.41 9.98 -11.42
CA VAL A 247 -2.64 10.94 -10.32
C VAL A 247 -2.85 10.17 -9.01
N HIS A 248 -3.60 9.07 -9.04
CA HIS A 248 -3.85 8.20 -7.90
C HIS A 248 -3.61 6.74 -8.27
N GLY A 249 -2.77 6.03 -7.53
CA GLY A 249 -2.45 4.63 -7.78
C GLY A 249 -1.60 4.46 -9.04
N GLY A 250 -0.29 4.70 -8.93
CA GLY A 250 0.61 4.59 -10.08
C GLY A 250 0.54 3.19 -10.70
N ALA A 251 0.71 2.13 -9.91
CA ALA A 251 0.43 0.76 -10.36
C ALA A 251 -1.07 0.44 -10.27
N VAL A 252 -1.64 0.53 -9.07
CA VAL A 252 -3.02 0.09 -8.81
C VAL A 252 -3.80 1.19 -8.13
N PHE A 253 -4.94 1.53 -8.70
CA PHE A 253 -6.01 2.23 -8.01
C PHE A 253 -7.14 1.24 -7.71
N PHE A 254 -7.41 1.02 -6.43
CA PHE A 254 -8.48 0.15 -5.96
C PHE A 254 -9.55 0.99 -5.28
N TYR A 255 -10.77 0.93 -5.80
CA TYR A 255 -11.91 1.63 -5.22
C TYR A 255 -12.90 0.60 -4.65
N GLY A 256 -12.80 0.36 -3.33
CA GLY A 256 -13.67 -0.51 -2.56
C GLY A 256 -14.99 0.17 -2.27
N ALA A 257 -16.01 -0.14 -3.05
CA ALA A 257 -17.32 0.49 -2.93
C ALA A 257 -18.31 -0.38 -2.14
N ASN A 258 -18.13 -1.69 -2.19
CA ASN A 258 -19.08 -2.68 -1.68
C ASN A 258 -18.47 -3.49 -0.54
N CYS A 259 -19.33 -3.97 0.35
CA CYS A 259 -18.90 -4.84 1.44
C CYS A 259 -18.27 -6.12 0.87
N GLY A 260 -17.04 -6.42 1.29
CA GLY A 260 -16.28 -7.58 0.82
C GLY A 260 -15.50 -7.39 -0.48
N ASP A 261 -15.52 -6.18 -1.08
CA ASP A 261 -14.57 -5.82 -2.13
C ASP A 261 -13.15 -6.02 -1.60
N ARG A 262 -12.34 -6.82 -2.31
CA ARG A 262 -11.02 -7.25 -1.83
C ARG A 262 -9.93 -7.12 -2.87
N MET A 263 -8.74 -6.81 -2.38
CA MET A 263 -7.50 -6.92 -3.14
C MET A 263 -6.57 -7.93 -2.46
N ILE A 264 -6.09 -8.90 -3.23
CA ILE A 264 -5.16 -9.94 -2.80
C ILE A 264 -3.89 -9.83 -3.65
N VAL A 265 -2.74 -9.74 -2.99
CA VAL A 265 -1.41 -9.67 -3.60
C VAL A 265 -0.53 -10.73 -2.96
N THR A 266 -0.14 -11.76 -3.69
CA THR A 266 0.46 -12.98 -3.11
C THR A 266 1.61 -13.52 -3.98
N ASP A 267 2.44 -14.39 -3.40
CA ASP A 267 3.37 -15.27 -4.13
C ASP A 267 4.44 -14.56 -5.00
N GLY A 268 5.02 -13.46 -4.50
CA GLY A 268 6.18 -12.82 -5.13
C GLY A 268 5.88 -11.63 -6.05
N VAL A 269 4.68 -11.04 -5.96
CA VAL A 269 4.31 -9.87 -6.76
C VAL A 269 5.25 -8.71 -6.46
N THR A 270 5.69 -8.03 -7.52
CA THR A 270 6.54 -6.83 -7.44
C THR A 270 5.81 -5.60 -7.98
N ILE A 271 5.54 -4.63 -7.10
CA ILE A 271 4.97 -3.32 -7.44
C ILE A 271 6.06 -2.28 -7.28
N ALA A 272 6.73 -1.91 -8.38
CA ALA A 272 7.98 -1.15 -8.30
C ALA A 272 8.08 0.05 -9.23
N ALA A 273 8.77 1.11 -8.79
CA ALA A 273 9.08 2.28 -9.61
C ALA A 273 7.86 2.96 -10.26
N ASN A 274 6.70 2.92 -9.60
CA ASN A 274 5.49 3.59 -10.07
C ASN A 274 5.38 4.99 -9.48
N THR A 275 4.75 5.90 -10.23
CA THR A 275 4.64 7.32 -9.85
C THR A 275 3.19 7.78 -9.82
N ALA A 276 2.78 8.39 -8.71
CA ALA A 276 1.48 9.07 -8.60
C ALA A 276 1.68 10.56 -8.28
N ALA A 277 1.02 11.47 -8.99
CA ALA A 277 1.11 12.90 -8.66
C ALA A 277 0.46 13.22 -7.30
N GLY A 278 -0.62 12.51 -6.95
CA GLY A 278 -1.40 12.69 -5.73
C GLY A 278 -1.10 11.65 -4.66
N THR A 279 -1.65 10.44 -4.80
CA THR A 279 -1.64 9.44 -3.71
C THR A 279 -1.33 8.03 -4.20
N GLY A 280 -0.60 7.26 -3.39
CA GLY A 280 -0.36 5.83 -3.62
C GLY A 280 0.49 5.59 -4.86
N GLY A 281 1.82 5.70 -4.73
CA GLY A 281 2.73 5.56 -5.87
C GLY A 281 2.64 4.15 -6.45
N GLY A 282 2.68 3.14 -5.59
CA GLY A 282 2.34 1.77 -5.94
C GLY A 282 0.82 1.58 -5.92
N ILE A 283 0.24 1.60 -4.72
CA ILE A 283 -1.18 1.28 -4.51
C ILE A 283 -1.89 2.47 -3.88
N CYS A 284 -3.02 2.87 -4.45
CA CYS A 284 -4.00 3.74 -3.82
C CYS A 284 -5.30 2.96 -3.62
N CYS A 285 -5.66 2.66 -2.38
CA CYS A 285 -6.94 2.04 -2.04
C CYS A 285 -7.84 3.03 -1.30
N LEU A 286 -9.01 3.26 -1.88
CA LEU A 286 -10.07 4.10 -1.33
C LEU A 286 -11.30 3.24 -1.04
N ALA A 287 -11.75 3.24 0.21
CA ALA A 287 -12.94 2.53 0.64
C ALA A 287 -13.93 3.49 1.34
N PRO A 288 -14.62 4.35 0.57
CA PRO A 288 -15.44 5.43 1.14
C PRO A 288 -16.83 4.97 1.58
N THR A 289 -17.28 3.78 1.18
CA THR A 289 -18.63 3.25 1.45
C THR A 289 -18.64 1.84 2.04
N ALA A 290 -17.48 1.18 2.12
CA ALA A 290 -17.29 -0.17 2.65
C ALA A 290 -15.92 -0.31 3.33
N GLY A 291 -15.70 -1.43 4.03
CA GLY A 291 -14.41 -1.71 4.65
C GLY A 291 -13.29 -1.85 3.60
N ALA A 292 -12.09 -1.37 3.91
CA ALA A 292 -10.90 -1.63 3.10
C ALA A 292 -10.33 -3.01 3.43
N ASP A 293 -10.50 -3.99 2.55
CA ASP A 293 -9.98 -5.33 2.73
C ASP A 293 -8.83 -5.61 1.74
N LEU A 294 -7.61 -5.63 2.28
CA LEU A 294 -6.36 -5.80 1.51
C LEU A 294 -5.46 -6.84 2.17
N LEU A 295 -5.02 -7.82 1.40
CA LEU A 295 -4.03 -8.82 1.80
C LEU A 295 -2.81 -8.72 0.90
N ILE A 296 -1.63 -8.51 1.48
CA ILE A 296 -0.34 -8.55 0.79
C ILE A 296 0.53 -9.59 1.49
N THR A 297 0.91 -10.66 0.77
CA THR A 297 1.76 -11.74 1.29
C THR A 297 2.96 -11.97 0.38
N GLU A 298 4.13 -12.22 0.97
CA GLU A 298 5.34 -12.64 0.23
C GLU A 298 5.66 -11.76 -0.99
N SER A 299 5.35 -10.46 -0.90
CA SER A 299 5.35 -9.53 -2.04
C SER A 299 6.08 -8.24 -1.71
N ALA A 300 6.49 -7.50 -2.74
CA ALA A 300 7.29 -6.28 -2.61
C ALA A 300 6.59 -5.06 -3.21
N VAL A 301 6.54 -3.96 -2.45
CA VAL A 301 6.15 -2.62 -2.91
C VAL A 301 7.36 -1.71 -2.77
N SER A 302 8.07 -1.42 -3.86
CA SER A 302 9.38 -0.77 -3.79
C SER A 302 9.65 0.36 -4.76
N GLY A 303 10.41 1.38 -4.34
CA GLY A 303 10.83 2.46 -5.23
C GLY A 303 9.69 3.32 -5.78
N ASN A 304 8.50 3.28 -5.19
CA ASN A 304 7.34 4.02 -5.68
C ASN A 304 7.31 5.45 -5.12
N THR A 305 6.79 6.39 -5.89
CA THR A 305 6.75 7.81 -5.53
C THR A 305 5.34 8.37 -5.60
N ALA A 306 4.91 9.09 -4.56
CA ALA A 306 3.64 9.83 -4.57
C ALA A 306 3.69 11.15 -3.82
N GLY A 307 2.65 11.98 -3.98
CA GLY A 307 2.42 13.10 -3.08
C GLY A 307 2.29 12.64 -1.62
N THR A 308 1.41 11.68 -1.34
CA THR A 308 1.20 11.05 -0.02
C THR A 308 1.05 9.53 -0.19
N GLY A 309 1.57 8.73 0.74
CA GLY A 309 1.58 7.27 0.60
C GLY A 309 2.47 6.84 -0.56
N GLY A 310 3.79 7.02 -0.41
CA GLY A 310 4.77 6.78 -1.48
C GLY A 310 4.63 5.37 -2.07
N GLY A 311 4.63 4.37 -1.21
CA GLY A 311 4.32 2.99 -1.57
C GLY A 311 2.81 2.79 -1.66
N ILE A 312 2.15 2.89 -0.50
CA ILE A 312 0.74 2.59 -0.34
C ILE A 312 0.01 3.74 0.35
N TYR A 313 -1.12 4.14 -0.23
CA TYR A 313 -2.09 5.05 0.37
C TYR A 313 -3.41 4.32 0.60
N LEU A 314 -3.85 4.26 1.85
CA LEU A 314 -5.10 3.63 2.27
C LEU A 314 -6.01 4.65 2.97
N LEU A 315 -7.20 4.86 2.42
CA LEU A 315 -8.24 5.69 3.03
C LEU A 315 -9.55 4.91 3.12
N THR A 316 -10.09 4.79 4.33
CA THR A 316 -11.40 4.16 4.57
C THR A 316 -12.30 5.05 5.42
N ASN A 317 -13.60 4.98 5.18
CA ASN A 317 -14.63 5.64 6.00
C ASN A 317 -15.48 4.63 6.79
N PHE A 318 -15.18 3.33 6.68
CA PHE A 318 -16.01 2.23 7.20
C PHE A 318 -15.19 1.13 7.90
N GLY A 319 -13.92 1.39 8.24
CA GLY A 319 -13.04 0.39 8.82
C GLY A 319 -12.48 -0.58 7.77
N GLY A 320 -12.29 -1.84 8.13
CA GLY A 320 -11.75 -2.90 7.26
C GLY A 320 -10.53 -3.60 7.86
N ALA A 321 -10.05 -4.63 7.16
CA ALA A 321 -8.89 -5.41 7.55
C ALA A 321 -7.77 -5.34 6.49
N VAL A 322 -6.60 -4.85 6.90
CA VAL A 322 -5.40 -4.80 6.06
C VAL A 322 -4.34 -5.70 6.67
N THR A 323 -3.85 -6.67 5.91
CA THR A 323 -2.83 -7.62 6.39
C THR A 323 -1.63 -7.62 5.48
N PHE A 324 -0.44 -7.47 6.09
CA PHE A 324 0.84 -7.69 5.46
C PHE A 324 1.50 -8.90 6.14
N LEU A 325 1.87 -9.89 5.34
CA LEU A 325 2.53 -11.11 5.80
C LEU A 325 3.82 -11.31 5.00
N GLU A 326 4.97 -11.37 5.65
CA GLU A 326 6.25 -11.72 5.00
C GLU A 326 6.54 -10.85 3.77
N SER A 327 6.12 -9.59 3.81
CA SER A 327 6.16 -8.66 2.68
C SER A 327 7.15 -7.53 2.93
N ARG A 328 7.52 -6.82 1.85
CA ARG A 328 8.47 -5.72 1.92
C ARG A 328 7.90 -4.43 1.34
N LEU A 329 7.96 -3.35 2.10
CA LEU A 329 7.70 -1.99 1.63
C LEU A 329 9.00 -1.20 1.72
N SER A 330 9.69 -0.99 0.58
CA SER A 330 11.00 -0.35 0.61
C SER A 330 11.24 0.76 -0.39
N ASP A 331 12.15 1.68 -0.07
CA ASP A 331 12.63 2.69 -1.03
C ASP A 331 11.50 3.61 -1.58
N ASN A 332 10.36 3.67 -0.90
CA ASN A 332 9.22 4.46 -1.37
C ASN A 332 9.29 5.91 -0.84
N THR A 333 8.79 6.86 -1.63
CA THR A 333 8.93 8.29 -1.36
C THR A 333 7.60 9.03 -1.40
N ALA A 334 7.25 9.72 -0.31
CA ALA A 334 6.16 10.70 -0.24
C ALA A 334 6.73 12.13 -0.30
N GLN A 335 6.39 12.90 -1.34
CA GLN A 335 7.09 14.14 -1.70
C GLN A 335 6.28 15.45 -1.63
N SER A 336 4.99 15.43 -1.25
CA SER A 336 4.13 16.63 -1.27
C SER A 336 4.36 17.64 -0.13
N GLY A 337 5.62 17.96 0.16
CA GLY A 337 6.00 18.91 1.20
C GLY A 337 5.33 18.58 2.53
N GLU A 338 4.55 19.52 3.07
CA GLU A 338 3.85 19.37 4.36
C GLU A 338 2.79 18.25 4.39
N SER A 339 2.25 17.87 3.23
CA SER A 339 1.28 16.79 3.07
C SER A 339 1.94 15.43 2.76
N GLY A 340 3.25 15.40 2.53
CA GLY A 340 3.99 14.20 2.15
C GLY A 340 4.24 13.28 3.33
N SER A 341 3.23 12.50 3.68
CA SER A 341 3.25 11.56 4.80
C SER A 341 3.19 10.11 4.33
N GLY A 342 3.75 9.19 5.11
CA GLY A 342 3.76 7.76 4.83
C GLY A 342 4.61 7.44 3.61
N GLY A 343 5.93 7.46 3.76
CA GLY A 343 6.83 7.09 2.66
C GLY A 343 6.54 5.68 2.17
N GLY A 344 6.53 4.71 3.09
CA GLY A 344 6.12 3.34 2.81
C GLY A 344 4.60 3.19 2.78
N LEU A 345 3.96 3.45 3.93
CA LEU A 345 2.52 3.28 4.14
C LEU A 345 1.90 4.54 4.76
N TRP A 346 0.86 5.06 4.13
CA TRP A 346 -0.07 6.01 4.74
C TRP A 346 -1.43 5.35 4.92
N PHE A 347 -1.93 5.39 6.15
CA PHE A 347 -3.23 4.85 6.50
C PHE A 347 -4.09 5.89 7.25
N LYS A 348 -5.33 6.07 6.79
CA LYS A 348 -6.32 6.90 7.47
C LYS A 348 -7.68 6.25 7.47
N ASN A 349 -8.27 6.18 8.65
CA ASN A 349 -9.68 5.86 8.83
C ASN A 349 -10.43 7.12 9.26
N THR A 350 -11.57 7.44 8.63
CA THR A 350 -12.39 8.58 9.05
C THR A 350 -13.69 8.16 9.73
N ALA A 351 -13.90 6.86 9.95
CA ALA A 351 -15.06 6.37 10.66
C ALA A 351 -14.94 6.67 12.16
N ALA A 352 -16.01 7.25 12.74
CA ALA A 352 -16.04 7.58 14.17
C ALA A 352 -16.09 6.33 15.06
N ASP A 353 -16.79 5.27 14.62
CA ASP A 353 -17.12 4.11 15.47
C ASP A 353 -16.70 2.77 14.86
N LEU A 354 -16.12 2.77 13.65
CA LEU A 354 -15.67 1.57 12.95
C LEU A 354 -14.14 1.58 12.84
N PRO A 355 -13.42 0.93 13.78
CA PRO A 355 -11.97 0.85 13.70
C PRO A 355 -11.54 0.05 12.46
N ALA A 356 -10.49 0.50 11.80
CA ALA A 356 -9.77 -0.33 10.84
C ALA A 356 -8.59 -1.02 11.54
N VAL A 357 -8.38 -2.28 11.19
CA VAL A 357 -7.30 -3.10 11.76
C VAL A 357 -6.24 -3.35 10.70
N ILE A 358 -5.00 -3.00 11.02
CA ILE A 358 -3.82 -3.33 10.21
C ILE A 358 -2.98 -4.35 10.98
N THR A 359 -2.67 -5.47 10.35
CA THR A 359 -1.76 -6.48 10.90
C THR A 359 -0.50 -6.54 10.06
N LEU A 360 0.65 -6.41 10.72
CA LEU A 360 1.98 -6.53 10.13
C LEU A 360 2.68 -7.73 10.78
N ASN A 361 2.98 -8.76 10.00
CA ASN A 361 3.66 -9.96 10.48
C ASN A 361 4.78 -10.35 9.52
N GLY A 362 6.00 -10.51 10.02
CA GLY A 362 7.18 -10.77 9.19
C GLY A 362 7.46 -9.70 8.14
N THR A 363 6.89 -8.50 8.31
CA THR A 363 6.93 -7.45 7.28
C THR A 363 8.14 -6.53 7.48
N GLU A 364 8.89 -6.28 6.40
CA GLU A 364 9.99 -5.32 6.37
C GLU A 364 9.50 -3.98 5.79
N ILE A 365 9.70 -2.88 6.51
CA ILE A 365 9.42 -1.52 6.03
C ILE A 365 10.71 -0.73 6.11
N SER A 366 11.39 -0.56 4.97
CA SER A 366 12.76 -0.05 4.98
C SER A 366 13.09 1.03 3.94
N HIS A 367 14.04 1.92 4.25
CA HIS A 367 14.52 2.93 3.29
C HIS A 367 13.45 3.87 2.73
N ASN A 368 12.30 4.00 3.38
CA ASN A 368 11.22 4.86 2.91
C ASN A 368 11.43 6.30 3.38
N THR A 369 11.04 7.27 2.54
CA THR A 369 11.23 8.69 2.81
C THR A 369 9.90 9.44 2.75
N ALA A 370 9.63 10.28 3.76
CA ALA A 370 8.49 11.18 3.79
C ALA A 370 8.94 12.64 3.99
N SER A 371 8.43 13.55 3.15
CA SER A 371 8.72 14.97 3.25
C SER A 371 8.02 15.67 4.44
N SER A 372 7.23 14.96 5.24
CA SER A 372 6.55 15.49 6.43
C SER A 372 6.51 14.51 7.61
N ARG A 373 5.79 13.39 7.50
CA ARG A 373 5.46 12.52 8.65
C ARG A 373 5.52 11.05 8.30
N GLY A 374 6.01 10.22 9.21
CA GLY A 374 5.98 8.76 9.06
C GLY A 374 6.79 8.31 7.85
N GLY A 375 8.12 8.28 7.97
CA GLY A 375 9.00 7.82 6.89
C GLY A 375 8.61 6.42 6.45
N GLY A 376 8.51 5.49 7.40
CA GLY A 376 7.96 4.15 7.17
C GLY A 376 6.43 4.17 7.13
N ILE A 377 5.81 4.46 8.28
CA ILE A 377 4.36 4.37 8.50
C ILE A 377 3.80 5.69 9.03
N ALA A 378 2.71 6.17 8.43
CA ALA A 378 1.87 7.21 8.97
C ALA A 378 0.45 6.69 9.18
N ALA A 379 -0.08 6.79 10.41
CA ALA A 379 -1.43 6.35 10.75
C ALA A 379 -2.25 7.45 11.45
N SER A 380 -3.49 7.64 11.01
CA SER A 380 -4.41 8.65 11.57
C SER A 380 -5.86 8.18 11.62
N GLY A 381 -6.65 8.77 12.52
CA GLY A 381 -8.10 8.59 12.61
C GLY A 381 -8.53 7.22 13.12
N GLN A 382 -8.26 6.92 14.40
CA GLN A 382 -8.69 5.69 15.07
C GLN A 382 -8.17 4.39 14.43
N SER A 383 -7.01 4.49 13.78
CA SER A 383 -6.37 3.35 13.14
C SER A 383 -5.77 2.43 14.19
N ARG A 384 -5.99 1.11 14.08
CA ARG A 384 -5.40 0.12 14.99
C ARG A 384 -4.39 -0.73 14.25
N LEU A 385 -3.12 -0.56 14.58
CA LEU A 385 -2.01 -1.30 13.98
C LEU A 385 -1.48 -2.30 14.99
N THR A 386 -1.35 -3.56 14.56
CA THR A 386 -0.71 -4.63 15.32
C THR A 386 0.54 -5.08 14.57
N PHE A 387 1.70 -4.88 15.18
CA PHE A 387 3.00 -5.30 14.65
C PHE A 387 3.49 -6.51 15.46
N LEU A 388 3.45 -7.69 14.82
CA LEU A 388 3.75 -8.97 15.46
C LEU A 388 5.24 -9.32 15.36
N SER A 389 5.81 -9.15 14.17
CA SER A 389 7.21 -9.43 13.86
C SER A 389 7.62 -8.72 12.56
N GLY A 390 8.93 -8.71 12.26
CA GLY A 390 9.51 -7.99 11.14
C GLY A 390 10.35 -6.80 11.59
N SER A 391 10.61 -5.86 10.69
CA SER A 391 11.46 -4.70 10.96
C SER A 391 10.94 -3.42 10.30
N VAL A 392 11.07 -2.29 10.98
CA VAL A 392 10.89 -0.95 10.43
C VAL A 392 12.22 -0.22 10.56
N HIS A 393 12.95 -0.04 9.46
CA HIS A 393 14.31 0.48 9.55
C HIS A 393 14.78 1.38 8.42
N ASP A 394 15.78 2.20 8.72
CA ASP A 394 16.40 3.11 7.75
C ASP A 394 15.37 4.05 7.07
N ASN A 395 14.23 4.31 7.72
CA ASN A 395 13.21 5.20 7.21
C ASN A 395 13.46 6.64 7.68
N ARG A 396 13.10 7.60 6.84
CA ARG A 396 13.35 9.02 7.08
C ARG A 396 12.10 9.87 6.96
N SER A 397 11.89 10.74 7.93
CA SER A 397 10.89 11.79 7.92
C SER A 397 11.55 13.16 8.11
N SER A 398 11.06 14.20 7.43
CA SER A 398 11.61 15.55 7.61
C SER A 398 11.10 16.26 8.86
N ARG A 399 10.03 15.77 9.52
CA ARG A 399 9.47 16.39 10.74
C ARG A 399 9.24 15.38 11.85
N TYR A 400 8.29 14.47 11.66
CA TYR A 400 7.79 13.63 12.76
C TYR A 400 7.79 12.15 12.40
N GLY A 401 8.29 11.29 13.28
CA GLY A 401 8.21 9.84 13.15
C GLY A 401 9.02 9.31 11.97
N GLY A 402 10.30 9.01 12.19
CA GLY A 402 11.16 8.45 11.14
C GLY A 402 10.65 7.08 10.72
N GLY A 403 10.44 6.20 11.72
CA GLY A 403 9.79 4.92 11.54
C GLY A 403 8.27 5.08 11.45
N VAL A 404 7.65 5.52 12.56
CA VAL A 404 6.20 5.54 12.72
C VAL A 404 5.71 6.89 13.26
N TRP A 405 4.66 7.42 12.64
CA TRP A 405 3.90 8.57 13.15
C TRP A 405 2.43 8.17 13.39
N LEU A 406 1.91 8.50 14.57
CA LEU A 406 0.54 8.18 15.01
C LEU A 406 -0.21 9.43 15.44
N ARG A 407 -1.48 9.54 15.05
CA ARG A 407 -2.34 10.67 15.43
C ARG A 407 -3.84 10.30 15.52
N ASP A 408 -4.64 11.17 16.15
CA ASP A 408 -6.11 11.16 16.14
C ASP A 408 -6.68 9.83 16.65
N ARG A 409 -6.31 9.45 17.89
CA ARG A 409 -6.77 8.22 18.57
C ARG A 409 -6.34 6.91 17.88
N SER A 410 -5.32 6.98 17.03
CA SER A 410 -4.69 5.78 16.49
C SER A 410 -3.85 5.06 17.55
N VAL A 411 -3.83 3.74 17.46
CA VAL A 411 -3.14 2.84 18.36
C VAL A 411 -2.15 2.00 17.58
N PHE A 412 -0.90 1.93 18.04
CA PHE A 412 0.09 0.97 17.53
C PHE A 412 0.47 0.02 18.65
N ALA A 413 0.23 -1.27 18.45
CA ALA A 413 0.61 -2.34 19.36
C ALA A 413 1.80 -3.11 18.77
N MET A 414 2.97 -2.96 19.40
CA MET A 414 4.20 -3.67 19.06
C MET A 414 4.36 -4.88 19.99
N ASN A 415 4.15 -6.07 19.46
CA ASN A 415 4.27 -7.33 20.21
C ASN A 415 5.63 -8.00 20.03
N GLY A 416 6.40 -7.58 19.02
CA GLY A 416 7.71 -8.12 18.65
C GLY A 416 8.34 -7.30 17.53
N GLY A 417 9.41 -7.84 16.94
CA GLY A 417 10.14 -7.21 15.83
C GLY A 417 11.02 -6.03 16.24
N GLU A 418 11.48 -5.28 15.24
CA GLU A 418 12.53 -4.28 15.40
C GLU A 418 12.17 -2.93 14.79
N ILE A 419 12.47 -1.83 15.49
CA ILE A 419 12.37 -0.46 14.99
C ILE A 419 13.76 0.16 15.12
N LEU A 420 14.50 0.25 14.01
CA LEU A 420 15.92 0.63 14.06
C LEU A 420 16.40 1.58 12.97
N ASN A 421 17.46 2.34 13.22
CA ASN A 421 18.08 3.26 12.25
C ASN A 421 17.12 4.29 11.60
N ASN A 422 15.95 4.55 12.20
CA ASN A 422 15.04 5.52 11.64
C ASN A 422 15.42 6.95 12.06
N HIS A 423 15.10 7.93 11.22
CA HIS A 423 15.51 9.33 11.43
C HIS A 423 14.37 10.33 11.21
N ALA A 424 14.23 11.28 12.15
CA ALA A 424 13.29 12.41 12.04
C ALA A 424 13.77 13.62 12.86
N VAL A 425 13.12 14.77 12.74
CA VAL A 425 13.37 15.89 13.67
C VAL A 425 12.85 15.54 15.08
N TYR A 426 11.67 14.94 15.16
CA TYR A 426 11.11 14.44 16.44
C TYR A 426 10.63 13.01 16.28
N GLY A 427 11.03 12.16 17.24
CA GLY A 427 10.63 10.75 17.22
C GLY A 427 11.33 9.97 16.10
N GLY A 428 12.59 9.60 16.30
CA GLY A 428 13.34 8.84 15.29
C GLY A 428 12.63 7.51 14.99
N GLY A 429 12.37 6.71 16.03
CA GLY A 429 11.56 5.50 15.93
C GLY A 429 10.07 5.80 15.84
N PHE A 430 9.52 6.41 16.89
CA PHE A 430 8.11 6.74 17.01
C PHE A 430 7.88 8.21 17.34
N TYR A 431 6.85 8.79 16.73
CA TYR A 431 6.23 10.03 17.17
C TYR A 431 4.74 9.82 17.43
N ASN A 432 4.32 10.03 18.68
CA ASN A 432 2.93 9.98 19.10
C ASN A 432 2.40 11.41 19.24
N ASP A 433 1.48 11.80 18.35
CA ASP A 433 0.75 13.06 18.43
C ASP A 433 -0.38 12.98 19.49
N PRO A 434 -0.95 14.12 19.92
CA PRO A 434 -2.06 14.15 20.86
C PRO A 434 -3.18 13.17 20.52
N GLY A 435 -3.63 12.44 21.53
CA GLY A 435 -4.65 11.40 21.43
C GLY A 435 -4.15 10.05 20.93
N ALA A 436 -2.93 9.91 20.41
CA ALA A 436 -2.38 8.62 20.00
C ALA A 436 -1.98 7.73 21.20
N ALA A 437 -1.93 6.42 20.97
CA ALA A 437 -1.44 5.44 21.94
C ALA A 437 -0.44 4.47 21.31
N LEU A 438 0.68 4.29 22.00
CA LEU A 438 1.69 3.28 21.67
C LEU A 438 1.73 2.24 22.79
N LEU A 439 1.53 0.98 22.43
CA LEU A 439 1.63 -0.16 23.33
C LEU A 439 2.81 -1.02 22.88
N ILE A 440 3.79 -1.22 23.76
CA ILE A 440 4.95 -2.07 23.50
C ILE A 440 4.93 -3.23 24.49
N THR A 441 4.66 -4.42 23.96
CA THR A 441 4.66 -5.70 24.68
C THR A 441 5.72 -6.65 24.11
N GLY A 442 6.72 -6.14 23.40
CA GLY A 442 7.87 -6.92 22.96
C GLY A 442 8.65 -6.22 21.86
N GLY A 443 9.81 -6.78 21.52
CA GLY A 443 10.69 -6.30 20.46
C GLY A 443 11.68 -5.22 20.90
N THR A 444 12.35 -4.62 19.91
CA THR A 444 13.51 -3.75 20.11
C THR A 444 13.33 -2.39 19.44
N VAL A 445 13.64 -1.30 20.16
CA VAL A 445 13.70 0.07 19.61
C VAL A 445 15.12 0.62 19.82
N SER A 446 15.94 0.61 18.77
CA SER A 446 17.39 0.87 18.87
C SER A 446 17.94 1.68 17.70
N ARG A 447 19.07 2.37 17.89
CA ARG A 447 19.78 3.13 16.83
C ARG A 447 18.94 4.16 16.04
N ASN A 448 17.76 4.53 16.53
CA ASN A 448 16.97 5.60 15.92
C ASN A 448 17.55 6.96 16.32
N SER A 449 17.39 7.97 15.46
CA SER A 449 18.00 9.30 15.66
C SER A 449 17.00 10.44 15.45
N SER A 450 17.09 11.48 16.28
CA SER A 450 16.31 12.71 16.10
C SER A 450 16.94 13.94 16.77
N ASP A 451 16.26 15.08 16.75
CA ASP A 451 16.62 16.23 17.61
C ASP A 451 16.06 16.04 19.02
N ALA A 452 14.84 15.49 19.15
CA ALA A 452 14.31 15.04 20.43
C ALA A 452 13.52 13.73 20.33
N GLY A 453 13.68 12.86 21.34
CA GLY A 453 13.04 11.56 21.40
C GLY A 453 13.57 10.60 20.34
N GLY A 454 14.83 10.20 20.45
CA GLY A 454 15.50 9.36 19.43
C GLY A 454 14.73 8.05 19.20
N GLY A 455 14.42 7.33 20.27
CA GLY A 455 13.52 6.17 20.23
C GLY A 455 12.06 6.59 20.09
N ILE A 456 11.55 7.33 21.08
CA ILE A 456 10.14 7.73 21.15
C ILE A 456 10.03 9.22 21.51
N TYR A 457 9.19 9.94 20.77
CA TYR A 457 8.65 11.22 21.18
C TYR A 457 7.16 11.07 21.52
N ASN A 458 6.80 11.22 22.80
CA ASN A 458 5.43 11.15 23.29
C ASN A 458 4.93 12.55 23.64
N ALA A 459 4.06 13.11 22.81
CA ALA A 459 3.52 14.45 22.98
C ALA A 459 2.58 14.57 24.20
N GLU A 460 2.17 15.80 24.51
CA GLU A 460 1.12 16.01 25.49
C GLU A 460 -0.19 15.35 25.02
N GLN A 461 -0.98 14.82 25.96
CA GLN A 461 -2.25 14.12 25.69
C GLN A 461 -2.13 12.84 24.83
N SER A 462 -0.93 12.29 24.65
CA SER A 462 -0.72 10.93 24.11
C SER A 462 -0.27 9.97 25.22
N SER A 463 -0.28 8.67 24.92
CA SER A 463 0.09 7.63 25.88
C SER A 463 1.07 6.62 25.31
N VAL A 464 2.02 6.20 26.15
CA VAL A 464 2.90 5.06 25.91
C VAL A 464 2.69 4.06 27.03
N THR A 465 2.46 2.80 26.71
CA THR A 465 2.38 1.70 27.68
C THR A 465 3.45 0.66 27.35
N LEU A 466 4.27 0.34 28.35
CA LEU A 466 5.34 -0.64 28.27
C LEU A 466 5.00 -1.78 29.24
N SER A 467 4.62 -2.98 28.75
CA SER A 467 4.05 -4.05 29.60
C SER A 467 4.74 -5.42 29.58
N SER A 468 5.72 -5.69 28.69
CA SER A 468 6.63 -6.87 28.82
C SER A 468 8.11 -6.54 28.48
N THR A 469 8.97 -7.51 28.12
CA THR A 469 10.37 -7.28 27.72
C THR A 469 10.49 -6.52 26.38
N GLY A 470 10.32 -5.20 26.41
CA GLY A 470 10.75 -4.30 25.33
C GLY A 470 12.16 -3.79 25.64
N ASP A 471 13.09 -3.99 24.71
CA ASP A 471 14.48 -3.53 24.84
C ASP A 471 14.64 -2.16 24.17
N PHE A 472 15.05 -1.17 24.97
CA PHE A 472 15.43 0.16 24.50
C PHE A 472 16.95 0.34 24.63
N GLY A 473 17.70 -0.14 23.64
CA GLY A 473 19.12 0.16 23.48
C GLY A 473 20.08 -1.04 23.52
N GLY A 474 19.60 -2.28 23.61
CA GLY A 474 20.45 -3.48 23.68
C GLY A 474 21.44 -3.65 22.53
N GLU A 475 21.01 -3.52 21.27
CA GLU A 475 21.91 -3.65 20.11
C GLU A 475 22.49 -2.30 19.60
N GLY A 476 22.38 -1.23 20.39
CA GLY A 476 22.85 0.10 20.02
C GLY A 476 21.89 1.20 20.47
N THR A 477 22.44 2.31 20.96
CA THR A 477 21.64 3.38 21.56
C THR A 477 20.92 4.20 20.51
N ASN A 478 19.68 4.59 20.79
CA ASN A 478 19.04 5.67 20.04
C ASN A 478 19.79 6.99 20.37
N THR A 479 19.76 7.97 19.48
CA THR A 479 20.47 9.25 19.65
C THR A 479 19.52 10.43 19.51
N ALA A 480 19.78 11.50 20.25
CA ALA A 480 19.07 12.77 20.09
C ALA A 480 20.06 13.94 20.14
N ALA A 481 19.95 14.89 19.20
CA ALA A 481 20.86 16.03 19.13
C ALA A 481 20.63 17.05 20.26
N LEU A 482 19.40 17.16 20.76
CA LEU A 482 19.04 18.11 21.82
C LEU A 482 18.65 17.41 23.12
N TYR A 483 17.62 16.55 23.10
CA TYR A 483 17.07 15.97 24.32
C TYR A 483 16.56 14.54 24.13
N ALA A 484 16.70 13.73 25.18
CA ALA A 484 16.03 12.44 25.31
C ALA A 484 16.35 11.43 24.18
N PRO A 485 17.57 10.89 24.13
CA PRO A 485 17.94 9.87 23.14
C PRO A 485 16.99 8.67 23.18
N GLY A 486 16.55 8.22 24.35
CA GLY A 486 15.57 7.15 24.52
C GLY A 486 14.14 7.63 24.32
N ILE A 487 13.54 8.19 25.36
CA ILE A 487 12.12 8.58 25.38
C ILE A 487 11.98 10.04 25.83
N TYR A 488 11.46 10.89 24.94
CA TYR A 488 10.95 12.20 25.30
C TYR A 488 9.49 12.07 25.74
N ASN A 489 9.18 12.30 27.02
CA ASN A 489 7.82 12.16 27.54
C ASN A 489 7.19 13.49 27.99
N SER A 490 6.15 13.90 27.28
CA SER A 490 5.21 14.97 27.68
C SER A 490 3.79 14.49 27.92
N GLY A 491 3.49 13.26 27.55
CA GLY A 491 2.21 12.60 27.79
C GLY A 491 2.27 11.59 28.94
N GLU A 492 1.35 10.64 28.90
CA GLU A 492 1.30 9.55 29.87
C GLU A 492 2.30 8.44 29.49
N LEU A 493 3.10 7.99 30.46
CA LEU A 493 4.00 6.85 30.30
C LEU A 493 3.67 5.80 31.37
N ARG A 494 3.15 4.65 30.96
CA ARG A 494 2.80 3.52 31.82
C ARG A 494 3.86 2.43 31.73
N ALA A 495 4.21 1.86 32.87
CA ALA A 495 5.17 0.77 32.97
C ALA A 495 4.73 -0.28 34.00
N GLU A 496 4.98 -1.54 33.69
CA GLU A 496 4.87 -2.71 34.60
C GLU A 496 5.86 -3.79 34.15
N ASN A 497 6.07 -4.88 34.89
CA ASN A 497 6.97 -5.99 34.50
C ASN A 497 8.43 -5.53 34.21
N THR A 498 9.18 -6.29 33.41
CA THR A 498 10.58 -6.00 33.11
C THR A 498 10.73 -4.79 32.19
N ARG A 499 11.54 -3.81 32.59
CA ARG A 499 11.85 -2.60 31.81
C ARG A 499 13.35 -2.45 31.62
N VAL A 500 13.84 -2.36 30.39
CA VAL A 500 15.24 -1.99 30.11
C VAL A 500 15.23 -0.73 29.24
N ILE A 501 15.24 0.42 29.93
CA ILE A 501 15.30 1.75 29.33
C ILE A 501 16.57 2.42 29.82
N THR A 502 17.70 1.96 29.29
CA THR A 502 19.03 2.48 29.64
C THR A 502 19.38 3.75 28.87
N ASN A 503 18.65 4.02 27.79
CA ASN A 503 18.89 5.16 26.91
C ASN A 503 18.17 6.46 27.33
N GLY A 504 17.66 6.54 28.56
CA GLY A 504 17.12 7.76 29.15
C GLY A 504 15.63 8.00 28.90
N VAL A 505 14.96 8.53 29.94
CA VAL A 505 13.57 8.98 29.94
C VAL A 505 13.53 10.42 30.42
N TYR A 506 13.19 11.33 29.52
CA TYR A 506 13.01 12.75 29.81
C TYR A 506 11.57 13.02 30.21
N LEU A 507 11.36 13.54 31.41
CA LEU A 507 10.05 13.92 31.94
C LEU A 507 9.90 15.44 31.81
N SER A 508 8.99 15.93 30.97
CA SER A 508 8.80 17.38 30.75
C SER A 508 8.09 18.10 31.90
N SER A 509 7.27 17.39 32.67
CA SER A 509 6.46 17.97 33.75
C SER A 509 6.03 16.93 34.78
N ARG A 510 5.40 17.41 35.86
CA ARG A 510 4.75 16.54 36.86
C ARG A 510 3.69 15.61 36.27
N ASN A 511 3.03 16.02 35.19
CA ASN A 511 1.97 15.22 34.56
C ASN A 511 2.54 14.08 33.70
N SER A 512 3.81 14.22 33.26
CA SER A 512 4.49 13.27 32.39
C SER A 512 5.40 12.29 33.14
N ILE A 513 5.21 12.11 34.45
CA ILE A 513 5.99 11.13 35.22
C ILE A 513 5.60 9.70 34.87
N VAL A 514 6.41 8.73 35.27
CA VAL A 514 6.12 7.31 35.03
C VAL A 514 4.96 6.84 35.92
N ARG A 515 3.97 6.19 35.30
CA ARG A 515 2.82 5.56 35.98
C ARG A 515 3.07 4.06 36.09
N ILE A 516 3.29 3.58 37.31
CA ILE A 516 3.53 2.16 37.58
C ILE A 516 2.18 1.48 37.74
N VAL A 517 1.76 0.72 36.73
CA VAL A 517 0.41 0.08 36.65
C VAL A 517 0.38 -1.37 37.11
N GLY A 518 1.56 -1.94 37.38
CA GLY A 518 1.81 -3.29 37.89
C GLY A 518 3.26 -3.38 38.38
N PRO A 519 3.64 -4.45 39.12
CA PRO A 519 4.97 -4.56 39.72
C PRO A 519 6.06 -4.55 38.65
N LEU A 520 7.15 -3.80 38.88
CA LEU A 520 8.36 -3.87 38.06
C LEU A 520 9.19 -5.09 38.45
N ALA A 521 9.72 -5.80 37.44
CA ALA A 521 10.51 -7.00 37.69
C ALA A 521 11.92 -6.65 38.18
N ALA A 522 12.48 -7.51 39.06
CA ALA A 522 13.86 -7.37 39.51
C ALA A 522 14.84 -7.34 38.31
N GLY A 523 15.80 -6.41 38.35
CA GLY A 523 16.75 -6.17 37.26
C GLY A 523 16.26 -5.18 36.19
N SER A 524 15.04 -4.65 36.32
CA SER A 524 14.60 -3.51 35.50
C SER A 524 15.50 -2.30 35.72
N ARG A 525 15.68 -1.49 34.66
CA ARG A 525 16.48 -0.27 34.64
C ARG A 525 15.74 0.81 33.86
N ILE A 526 15.33 1.86 34.54
CA ILE A 526 14.69 3.04 33.98
C ILE A 526 15.60 4.22 34.29
N GLN A 527 16.41 4.61 33.31
CA GLN A 527 17.29 5.77 33.40
C GLN A 527 16.46 7.05 33.27
N ILE A 528 16.41 7.88 34.31
CA ILE A 528 15.79 9.20 34.23
C ILE A 528 16.81 10.20 33.68
N ASP A 529 16.37 11.10 32.80
CA ASP A 529 17.18 12.19 32.27
C ASP A 529 16.93 13.49 33.02
N GLY A 530 17.93 14.36 33.06
CA GLY A 530 17.75 15.74 33.52
C GLY A 530 16.83 16.51 32.57
N SER A 531 15.94 17.33 33.13
CA SER A 531 14.99 18.14 32.37
C SER A 531 14.68 19.46 33.08
N GLY A 532 13.87 20.32 32.45
CA GLY A 532 13.33 21.50 33.14
C GLY A 532 12.44 21.17 34.35
N TYR A 533 11.94 19.93 34.46
CA TYR A 533 11.20 19.43 35.62
C TYR A 533 12.09 18.63 36.58
N VAL A 534 12.94 17.76 36.03
CA VAL A 534 13.91 16.94 36.77
C VAL A 534 15.22 17.70 36.84
N SER A 535 15.26 18.69 37.73
CA SER A 535 16.45 19.49 38.04
C SER A 535 16.62 19.66 39.56
N PRO A 536 17.83 19.59 40.12
CA PRO A 536 18.06 19.88 41.52
C PRO A 536 17.54 21.27 41.88
N ASN A 537 17.04 21.43 43.09
CA ASN A 537 16.58 22.72 43.59
C ASN A 537 17.24 23.04 44.93
N ASP A 538 17.56 24.33 45.14
CA ASP A 538 18.26 24.82 46.33
C ASP A 538 17.47 24.58 47.63
N ALA A 539 16.16 24.42 47.52
CA ALA A 539 15.28 24.11 48.64
C ALA A 539 15.34 22.65 49.10
N GLY A 540 16.03 21.77 48.37
CA GLY A 540 16.13 20.34 48.69
C GLY A 540 14.79 19.59 48.62
N ILE A 541 13.84 20.09 47.83
CA ILE A 541 12.52 19.50 47.68
C ILE A 541 12.63 18.23 46.81
N PRO A 542 12.14 17.06 47.30
CA PRO A 542 12.09 15.84 46.50
C PRO A 542 11.27 16.01 45.21
N ILE A 543 11.76 15.43 44.13
CA ILE A 543 11.13 15.44 42.80
C ILE A 543 10.45 14.10 42.60
N VAL A 544 9.16 14.11 42.24
CA VAL A 544 8.43 12.88 41.95
C VAL A 544 8.74 12.43 40.52
N ILE A 545 9.30 11.24 40.37
CA ILE A 545 9.67 10.70 39.04
C ILE A 545 8.77 9.54 38.60
N ALA A 546 8.11 8.88 39.55
CA ALA A 546 7.10 7.87 39.27
C ALA A 546 6.04 7.79 40.36
N GLU A 547 4.87 7.26 40.02
CA GLU A 547 3.77 7.02 40.95
C GLU A 547 3.04 5.72 40.63
N ALA A 548 2.52 5.05 41.67
CA ALA A 548 1.57 3.96 41.53
C ALA A 548 0.30 4.45 40.82
N ALA A 549 -0.22 3.65 39.90
CA ALA A 549 -1.44 3.93 39.17
C ALA A 549 -2.33 2.68 39.12
N PRO A 550 -3.67 2.82 39.21
CA PRO A 550 -4.58 1.68 39.20
C PRO A 550 -4.32 0.71 38.04
N PRO A 551 -4.37 -0.61 38.28
CA PRO A 551 -4.81 -1.27 39.53
C PRO A 551 -3.77 -1.30 40.66
N TYR A 552 -2.51 -0.94 40.39
CA TYR A 552 -1.42 -0.98 41.36
C TYR A 552 -1.43 0.26 42.27
N ARG A 553 -1.43 0.07 43.60
CA ARG A 553 -1.66 1.18 44.55
C ARG A 553 -0.50 1.44 45.52
N GLN A 554 0.40 0.48 45.70
CA GLN A 554 1.54 0.58 46.60
C GLN A 554 2.78 0.05 45.90
N LEU A 555 3.85 0.83 45.95
CA LEU A 555 5.15 0.51 45.38
C LEU A 555 5.98 -0.30 46.37
N THR A 556 6.86 -1.11 45.80
CA THR A 556 7.82 -1.95 46.51
C THR A 556 9.24 -1.40 46.36
N GLU A 557 10.16 -1.94 47.17
CA GLU A 557 11.58 -1.64 47.04
C GLU A 557 12.13 -2.05 45.66
N THR A 558 11.61 -3.13 45.07
CA THR A 558 11.94 -3.55 43.70
C THR A 558 11.55 -2.48 42.67
N ASP A 559 10.39 -1.84 42.85
CA ASP A 559 9.96 -0.73 41.97
C ASP A 559 10.91 0.45 42.10
N ARG A 560 11.34 0.79 43.32
CA ARG A 560 12.33 1.85 43.58
C ARG A 560 13.67 1.53 42.91
N GLU A 561 14.18 0.32 43.10
CA GLU A 561 15.46 -0.16 42.55
C GLU A 561 15.50 -0.15 41.02
N SER A 562 14.32 -0.18 40.39
CA SER A 562 14.19 -0.13 38.94
C SER A 562 14.56 1.24 38.35
N PHE A 563 14.60 2.31 39.15
CA PHE A 563 14.92 3.65 38.67
C PHE A 563 16.39 4.00 38.89
N LEU A 564 16.99 4.66 37.90
CA LEU A 564 18.34 5.21 37.96
C LEU A 564 18.27 6.74 37.88
N LYS A 565 19.05 7.41 38.74
CA LYS A 565 19.11 8.87 38.79
C LYS A 565 19.77 9.42 37.52
N PRO A 566 19.52 10.68 37.15
CA PRO A 566 20.22 11.29 36.02
C PRO A 566 21.75 11.17 36.16
N PRO A 567 22.46 10.91 35.05
CA PRO A 567 23.89 10.58 35.08
C PRO A 567 24.77 11.76 35.52
N SER A 568 24.24 12.99 35.49
CA SER A 568 24.95 14.21 35.87
C SER A 568 24.01 15.20 36.58
N GLY A 569 24.58 16.06 37.44
CA GLY A 569 23.85 17.15 38.09
C GLY A 569 23.13 16.78 39.39
N PHE A 570 23.08 15.50 39.75
CA PHE A 570 22.38 14.98 40.94
C PHE A 570 23.35 14.35 41.94
N ASP A 571 24.47 15.03 42.20
CA ASP A 571 25.45 14.59 43.20
C ASP A 571 24.87 14.70 44.61
N GLY A 572 25.02 13.64 45.40
CA GLY A 572 24.41 13.52 46.73
C GLY A 572 22.91 13.21 46.75
N TRP A 573 22.21 13.26 45.60
CA TRP A 573 20.80 12.86 45.55
C TRP A 573 20.64 11.34 45.46
N GLU A 574 19.57 10.82 46.06
CA GLU A 574 19.19 9.41 46.14
C GLU A 574 17.79 9.17 45.59
N ILE A 575 17.50 7.93 45.18
CA ILE A 575 16.15 7.49 44.83
C ILE A 575 15.55 6.76 46.02
N ARG A 576 14.39 7.21 46.49
CA ARG A 576 13.65 6.62 47.63
C ARG A 576 12.15 6.61 47.40
N LEU A 577 11.44 5.81 48.19
CA LEU A 577 9.97 5.80 48.20
C LEU A 577 9.42 6.94 49.08
N SER A 578 8.21 7.41 48.76
CA SER A 578 7.42 8.25 49.66
C SER A 578 6.99 7.47 50.90
N GLY A 579 6.68 8.18 52.00
CA GLY A 579 6.29 7.53 53.27
C GLY A 579 4.99 6.72 53.21
N ASP A 580 4.11 7.01 52.25
CA ASP A 580 2.88 6.27 51.97
C ASP A 580 3.06 5.18 50.88
N LEU A 581 4.29 5.01 50.37
CA LEU A 581 4.67 4.04 49.33
C LEU A 581 3.92 4.23 48.00
N THR A 582 3.46 5.45 47.68
CA THR A 582 2.75 5.71 46.41
C THR A 582 3.64 6.33 45.33
N GLN A 583 4.82 6.84 45.69
CA GLN A 583 5.68 7.60 44.78
C GLN A 583 7.14 7.14 44.84
N VAL A 584 7.83 7.20 43.69
CA VAL A 584 9.29 7.16 43.62
C VAL A 584 9.79 8.60 43.54
N LEU A 585 10.70 8.93 44.46
CA LEU A 585 11.24 10.26 44.66
C LEU A 585 12.72 10.28 44.32
N LEU A 586 13.15 11.32 43.63
CA LEU A 586 14.55 11.73 43.55
C LEU A 586 14.75 12.84 44.59
N ALA A 587 15.54 12.60 45.63
CA ALA A 587 15.62 13.46 46.81
C ALA A 587 17.07 13.68 47.28
N PRO A 588 17.37 14.75 48.03
CA PRO A 588 18.63 14.86 48.77
C PRO A 588 18.75 13.78 49.85
N PRO A 589 19.96 13.56 50.42
CA PRO A 589 20.17 12.57 51.47
C PRO A 589 19.21 12.82 52.63
N GLY A 590 18.61 11.76 53.18
CA GLY A 590 17.75 11.87 54.36
C GLY A 590 18.45 12.52 55.56
N PRO A 591 17.70 13.20 56.47
CA PRO A 591 18.24 13.68 57.73
C PRO A 591 18.67 12.47 58.58
N GLY A 592 19.96 12.12 58.54
CA GLY A 592 20.53 10.99 59.29
C GLY A 592 21.67 10.21 58.59
N ALA A 593 22.03 10.54 57.35
CA ALA A 593 23.13 9.85 56.62
C ALA A 593 24.54 10.46 56.84
N GLY A 594 24.69 11.31 57.85
CA GLY A 594 25.96 11.97 58.18
C GLY A 594 26.11 12.14 59.68
N GLU A 595 26.39 11.04 60.37
CA GLU A 595 27.18 11.02 61.60
C GLU A 595 28.18 9.85 61.55
#